data_AF-X1M740-F1
#
_entry.id   AF-X1M740-F1
#
_cell.length_a   1.000
_cell.length_b   1.000
_cell.length_c   1.000
_cell.angle_alpha   90.00
_cell.angle_beta   90.00
_cell.angle_gamma   90.00
#
_symmetry.space_group_name_H-M   'P 1'
#
loop_
_entity.id
_entity.type
_entity.pdbx_description
1 polymer ?
#
loop_
_entity_poly.entity_id
_entity_poly.type
_entity_poly.pdbx_seq_one_letter_code
_entity_poly.pdbx_strand_id
1 'polypeptide(L)'
;EFRRFFPYNAVEYFVSYYDYYQPEAYIARTDTYIEKDSSINEEIDRLRLSATSSLLERKDVIIVASVSCIYGLGSPKDYQELVLKVSIHEISERDKILERLTNIHYERNDIDFHRGCFRVRGDVIEIFPSYLEYAFRIELWGDEIEAISQIDPLTGKVIERRDKIIIYPAKHFVTTQDKLKRALLSIEEELKERLKYFKEEGKLLEAQRLEQRTKYDLEMLREVGYCSGIENYSRHISGRKPGEPPATLLDYFPSDFLMFIDESHVTIPQLRGMFAGDKSRKDSLVEYGFRLNSAYDNRPLYFKEIENYMEKVVFVSATPAKYELEKSKQ
;
A
#
# COMPACT_ATOMS: atom_id res chain seq x y z
N GLU A 1 -2.15 2.43 25.00
CA GLU A 1 -1.69 1.66 26.17
C GLU A 1 -0.37 0.94 25.92
N PHE A 2 -0.27 0.11 24.86
CA PHE A 2 0.96 -0.62 24.52
C PHE A 2 2.25 0.22 24.49
N ARG A 3 2.23 1.45 23.96
CA ARG A 3 3.40 2.36 24.00
C ARG A 3 3.94 2.63 25.41
N ARG A 4 3.08 2.63 26.44
CA ARG A 4 3.50 2.80 27.84
C ARG A 4 4.12 1.52 28.41
N PHE A 5 3.63 0.36 28.01
CA PHE A 5 4.17 -0.94 28.44
C PHE A 5 5.48 -1.30 27.73
N PHE A 6 5.63 -0.90 26.47
CA PHE A 6 6.75 -1.25 25.60
C PHE A 6 7.42 0.00 25.02
N PRO A 7 8.04 0.87 25.87
CA PRO A 7 8.58 2.16 25.42
C PRO A 7 9.81 2.06 24.51
N TYR A 8 10.46 0.90 24.45
CA TYR A 8 11.67 0.67 23.64
C TYR A 8 11.42 -0.25 22.42
N ASN A 9 10.19 -0.76 22.26
CA ASN A 9 9.79 -1.61 21.14
C ASN A 9 9.01 -0.81 20.10
N ALA A 10 8.88 -1.34 18.89
CA ALA A 10 8.09 -0.69 17.85
C ALA A 10 6.59 -0.93 18.07
N VAL A 11 5.91 0.04 18.68
CA VAL A 11 4.45 0.01 18.85
C VAL A 11 3.80 0.93 17.83
N GLU A 12 3.22 0.30 16.82
CA GLU A 12 2.76 0.90 15.57
C GLU A 12 1.23 0.89 15.47
N TYR A 13 0.71 1.70 14.55
CA TYR A 13 -0.72 1.90 14.36
C TYR A 13 -1.10 1.77 12.88
N PHE A 14 -2.07 0.91 12.57
CA PHE A 14 -2.45 0.61 11.19
C PHE A 14 -3.97 0.63 11.00
N VAL A 15 -4.49 1.81 10.63
CA VAL A 15 -5.91 2.02 10.35
C VAL A 15 -6.12 2.66 8.99
N SER A 16 -7.37 2.83 8.57
CA SER A 16 -7.66 3.63 7.37
C SER A 16 -7.08 5.03 7.54
N TYR A 17 -6.22 5.43 6.62
CA TYR A 17 -5.70 6.79 6.48
C TYR A 17 -6.69 7.79 5.87
N TYR A 18 -7.92 7.38 5.55
CA TYR A 18 -8.91 8.32 5.05
C TYR A 18 -9.68 8.97 6.20
N ASP A 19 -9.61 10.29 6.32
CA ASP A 19 -10.52 11.07 7.18
C ASP A 19 -11.94 11.08 6.61
N TYR A 20 -12.03 11.14 5.29
CA TYR A 20 -13.25 11.02 4.51
C TYR A 20 -13.00 10.08 3.33
N TYR A 21 -13.93 9.16 3.09
CA TYR A 21 -13.84 8.24 1.97
C TYR A 21 -15.23 7.97 1.37
N GLN A 22 -15.40 8.38 0.13
CA GLN A 22 -16.49 8.01 -0.74
C GLN A 22 -15.97 7.04 -1.80
N PRO A 23 -16.41 5.76 -1.79
CA PRO A 23 -15.97 4.82 -2.79
C PRO A 23 -16.64 5.12 -4.13
N GLU A 24 -15.94 4.78 -5.22
CA GLU A 24 -16.55 4.72 -6.55
C GLU A 24 -17.75 3.76 -6.54
N ALA A 25 -18.88 4.20 -7.07
CA ALA A 25 -20.10 3.40 -7.14
C ALA A 25 -20.97 3.81 -8.34
N TYR A 26 -21.87 2.91 -8.74
CA TYR A 26 -22.87 3.20 -9.76
C TYR A 26 -24.24 2.70 -9.29
N ILE A 27 -25.23 3.60 -9.32
CA ILE A 27 -26.61 3.33 -8.90
C ILE A 27 -27.47 3.20 -10.16
N ALA A 28 -27.70 1.97 -10.60
CA ALA A 28 -28.42 1.67 -11.85
C ALA A 28 -29.85 2.24 -11.87
N ARG A 29 -30.55 2.27 -10.72
CA ARG A 29 -31.93 2.76 -10.64
C ARG A 29 -32.07 4.24 -11.01
N THR A 30 -31.03 5.04 -10.76
CA THR A 30 -31.03 6.49 -10.98
C THR A 30 -30.02 6.91 -12.05
N ASP A 31 -29.38 5.95 -12.74
CA ASP A 31 -28.28 6.17 -13.70
C ASP A 31 -27.23 7.15 -13.14
N THR A 32 -26.86 6.97 -11.87
CA THR A 32 -25.96 7.90 -11.17
C THR A 32 -24.61 7.24 -10.95
N TYR A 33 -23.58 7.80 -11.58
CA TYR A 33 -22.19 7.47 -11.28
C TYR A 33 -21.68 8.36 -10.15
N ILE A 34 -21.09 7.74 -9.15
CA ILE A 34 -20.49 8.40 -7.99
C ILE A 34 -18.99 8.26 -8.12
N GLU A 35 -18.31 9.39 -8.32
CA GLU A 35 -16.85 9.45 -8.35
C GLU A 35 -16.26 9.11 -6.98
N LYS A 36 -15.07 8.50 -7.02
CA LYS A 36 -14.26 8.32 -5.82
C LYS A 36 -13.82 9.69 -5.34
N ASP A 37 -14.11 10.01 -4.09
CA ASP A 37 -13.64 11.21 -3.42
C ASP A 37 -13.11 10.83 -2.04
N SER A 38 -11.99 11.41 -1.64
CA SER A 38 -11.33 11.04 -0.40
C SER A 38 -10.37 12.10 0.08
N SER A 39 -10.28 12.24 1.41
CA SER A 39 -9.25 13.03 2.08
C SER A 39 -8.33 12.12 2.87
N ILE A 40 -7.02 12.27 2.67
CA ILE A 40 -5.99 11.49 3.36
C ILE A 40 -5.52 12.25 4.59
N ASN A 41 -5.39 11.52 5.70
CA ASN A 41 -4.73 11.96 6.91
C ASN A 41 -3.25 11.58 6.85
N GLU A 42 -2.41 12.58 6.62
CA GLU A 42 -0.96 12.40 6.47
C GLU A 42 -0.30 11.73 7.68
N GLU A 43 -0.80 11.99 8.89
CA GLU A 43 -0.24 11.39 10.11
C GLU A 43 -0.58 9.90 10.21
N ILE A 44 -1.80 9.51 9.81
CA ILE A 44 -2.15 8.09 9.75
C ILE A 44 -1.40 7.38 8.62
N ASP A 45 -1.22 8.02 7.46
CA ASP A 45 -0.44 7.42 6.36
C ASP A 45 1.00 7.13 6.79
N ARG A 46 1.64 8.11 7.43
CA ARG A 46 2.94 7.95 8.07
C ARG A 46 2.96 6.76 9.03
N LEU A 47 1.99 6.66 9.93
CA LEU A 47 1.94 5.56 10.90
C LEU A 47 1.77 4.19 10.22
N ARG A 48 1.03 4.11 9.12
CA ARG A 48 0.90 2.88 8.32
C ARG A 48 2.21 2.50 7.65
N LEU A 49 2.92 3.46 7.07
CA LEU A 49 4.22 3.25 6.45
C LEU A 49 5.25 2.80 7.50
N SER A 50 5.26 3.46 8.67
CA SER A 50 6.05 3.09 9.85
C SER A 50 5.78 1.66 10.28
N ALA A 51 4.51 1.25 10.35
CA ALA A 51 4.13 -0.11 10.71
C ALA A 51 4.72 -1.16 9.75
N THR A 52 4.62 -0.91 8.44
CA THR A 52 5.18 -1.83 7.44
C THR A 52 6.70 -1.82 7.41
N SER A 53 7.38 -0.69 7.55
CA SER A 53 8.85 -0.64 7.60
C SER A 53 9.39 -1.31 8.86
N SER A 54 8.75 -1.09 10.02
CA SER A 54 9.15 -1.69 11.29
C SER A 54 9.14 -3.23 11.22
N LEU A 55 8.14 -3.84 10.56
CA LEU A 55 8.11 -5.30 10.33
C LEU A 55 9.28 -5.83 9.49
N LEU A 56 9.85 -5.00 8.62
CA LEU A 56 10.95 -5.38 7.75
C LEU A 56 12.32 -5.14 8.38
N GLU A 57 12.40 -4.24 9.37
CA GLU A 57 13.66 -3.87 10.03
C GLU A 57 13.91 -4.66 11.32
N ARG A 58 12.87 -4.99 12.09
CA ARG A 58 13.00 -5.56 13.45
C ARG A 58 11.90 -6.56 13.78
N LYS A 59 12.14 -7.36 14.82
CA LYS A 59 11.23 -8.45 15.24
C LYS A 59 10.30 -8.07 16.39
N ASP A 60 10.68 -7.08 17.18
CA ASP A 60 9.94 -6.65 18.37
C ASP A 60 8.95 -5.54 18.01
N VAL A 61 7.95 -5.92 17.23
CA VAL A 61 6.91 -5.05 16.67
C VAL A 61 5.53 -5.47 17.19
N ILE A 62 4.74 -4.49 17.63
CA ILE A 62 3.33 -4.63 17.96
C ILE A 62 2.56 -3.67 17.07
N ILE A 63 1.63 -4.17 16.26
CA ILE A 63 0.76 -3.32 15.43
C ILE A 63 -0.66 -3.41 15.96
N VAL A 64 -1.21 -2.26 16.36
CA VAL A 64 -2.65 -2.13 16.62
C VAL A 64 -3.33 -1.75 15.32
N ALA A 65 -4.18 -2.63 14.81
CA ALA A 65 -4.81 -2.46 13.50
C ALA A 65 -6.33 -2.54 13.53
N SER A 66 -6.97 -1.81 12.62
CA SER A 66 -8.39 -2.03 12.26
C SER A 66 -8.50 -3.12 11.18
N VAL A 67 -9.72 -3.39 10.71
CA VAL A 67 -9.95 -4.23 9.52
C VAL A 67 -9.20 -3.77 8.26
N SER A 68 -8.58 -2.58 8.26
CA SER A 68 -7.63 -2.18 7.21
C SER A 68 -6.49 -3.19 7.02
N CYS A 69 -6.13 -4.00 8.02
CA CYS A 69 -5.07 -5.01 7.90
C CYS A 69 -5.36 -6.12 6.88
N ILE A 70 -6.62 -6.33 6.49
CA ILE A 70 -7.03 -7.32 5.49
C ILE A 70 -7.28 -6.72 4.10
N TYR A 71 -7.02 -5.42 3.93
CA TYR A 71 -7.12 -4.76 2.63
C TYR A 71 -5.78 -4.81 1.89
N GLY A 72 -5.88 -4.76 0.56
CA GLY A 72 -4.73 -4.81 -0.33
C GLY A 72 -3.67 -3.75 -0.03
N LEU A 73 -2.41 -4.19 -0.05
CA LEU A 73 -1.19 -3.40 -0.03
C LEU A 73 -0.28 -3.84 -1.19
N GLY A 74 0.79 -3.08 -1.44
CA GLY A 74 1.89 -3.58 -2.26
C GLY A 74 2.51 -4.83 -1.64
N SER A 75 3.00 -5.73 -2.49
CA SER A 75 3.67 -6.95 -2.06
C SER A 75 4.87 -6.61 -1.16
N PRO A 76 5.07 -7.29 -0.01
CA PRO A 76 6.23 -7.05 0.85
C PRO A 76 7.54 -7.31 0.12
N LYS A 77 7.56 -8.28 -0.81
CA LYS A 77 8.71 -8.56 -1.66
C LYS A 77 9.03 -7.37 -2.56
N ASP A 78 8.03 -6.79 -3.20
CA ASP A 78 8.20 -5.64 -4.09
C ASP A 78 8.67 -4.41 -3.31
N TYR A 79 8.08 -4.21 -2.13
CA TYR A 79 8.44 -3.13 -1.22
C TYR A 79 9.90 -3.25 -0.75
N GLN A 80 10.38 -4.47 -0.47
CA GLN A 80 11.78 -4.74 -0.12
C GLN A 80 12.75 -4.64 -1.32
N GLU A 81 12.33 -5.02 -2.52
CA GLU A 81 13.17 -4.95 -3.73
C GLU A 81 13.44 -3.50 -4.16
N LEU A 82 12.51 -2.60 -3.87
CA LEU A 82 12.57 -1.21 -4.30
C LEU A 82 13.36 -0.28 -3.38
N VAL A 83 13.69 -0.70 -2.15
CA VAL A 83 14.41 0.15 -1.17
C VAL A 83 15.71 0.75 -1.74
N LEU A 84 16.07 1.93 -1.26
CA LEU A 84 17.41 2.51 -1.44
C LEU A 84 18.26 2.11 -0.22
N LYS A 85 19.40 1.46 -0.46
CA LYS A 85 20.38 1.14 0.58
C LYS A 85 21.61 1.99 0.34
N VAL A 86 22.11 2.61 1.41
CA VAL A 86 23.23 3.54 1.36
C VAL A 86 24.16 3.25 2.52
N SER A 87 25.45 3.06 2.25
CA SER A 87 26.47 2.84 3.28
C SER A 87 27.65 3.80 3.09
N ILE A 88 28.31 4.17 4.18
CA ILE A 88 29.56 4.94 4.11
C ILE A 88 30.61 4.17 3.30
N HIS A 89 31.49 4.89 2.60
CA HIS A 89 32.54 4.37 1.72
C HIS A 89 32.04 3.61 0.47
N GLU A 90 30.72 3.55 0.22
CA GLU A 90 30.24 3.02 -1.05
C GLU A 90 30.42 4.06 -2.17
N ILE A 91 30.75 3.58 -3.37
CA ILE A 91 30.81 4.42 -4.57
C ILE A 91 29.42 4.44 -5.20
N SER A 92 28.77 5.59 -5.17
CA SER A 92 27.43 5.81 -5.70
C SER A 92 27.34 7.22 -6.27
N GLU A 93 27.16 7.30 -7.59
CA GLU A 93 26.92 8.57 -8.28
C GLU A 93 25.67 9.24 -7.71
N ARG A 94 25.79 10.54 -7.40
CA ARG A 94 24.68 11.33 -6.84
C ARG A 94 23.39 11.13 -7.64
N ASP A 95 23.46 11.24 -8.96
CA ASP A 95 22.29 11.20 -9.83
C ASP A 95 21.58 9.83 -9.79
N LYS A 96 22.31 8.73 -9.53
CA LYS A 96 21.71 7.40 -9.32
C LYS A 96 20.93 7.33 -8.01
N ILE A 97 21.41 7.99 -6.95
CA ILE A 97 20.67 8.09 -5.68
C ILE A 97 19.36 8.87 -5.91
N LEU A 98 19.41 10.00 -6.61
CA LEU A 98 18.24 10.83 -6.89
C LEU A 98 17.23 10.10 -7.79
N GLU A 99 17.70 9.40 -8.82
CA GLU A 99 16.86 8.57 -9.67
C GLU A 99 16.18 7.46 -8.85
N ARG A 100 16.94 6.78 -7.98
CA ARG A 100 16.38 5.73 -7.12
C ARG A 100 15.32 6.29 -6.18
N LEU A 101 15.53 7.45 -5.56
CA LEU A 101 14.55 8.13 -4.70
C LEU A 101 13.26 8.46 -5.47
N THR A 102 13.40 8.97 -6.69
CA THR A 102 12.26 9.27 -7.58
C THR A 102 11.48 7.99 -7.91
N ASN A 103 12.19 6.90 -8.23
CA ASN A 103 11.60 5.60 -8.52
C ASN A 103 10.87 4.97 -7.31
N ILE A 104 11.18 5.41 -6.09
CA ILE A 104 10.45 5.02 -4.88
C ILE A 104 9.50 6.10 -4.35
N HIS A 105 9.06 6.98 -5.26
CA HIS A 105 8.03 8.02 -5.06
C HIS A 105 8.39 9.13 -4.07
N TYR A 106 9.67 9.42 -3.89
CA TYR A 106 10.07 10.65 -3.22
C TYR A 106 10.08 11.81 -4.21
N GLU A 107 9.62 12.97 -3.77
CA GLU A 107 9.60 14.18 -4.56
C GLU A 107 10.82 15.05 -4.27
N ARG A 108 11.44 15.62 -5.31
CA ARG A 108 12.49 16.61 -5.12
C ARG A 108 11.86 17.95 -4.77
N ASN A 109 12.12 18.46 -3.56
CA ASN A 109 11.65 19.77 -3.13
C ASN A 109 12.74 20.52 -2.35
N ASP A 110 13.43 21.43 -3.05
CA ASP A 110 14.54 22.20 -2.48
C ASP A 110 14.07 23.38 -1.59
N ILE A 111 12.80 23.78 -1.70
CA ILE A 111 12.20 24.91 -0.98
C ILE A 111 11.49 24.46 0.29
N ASP A 112 10.54 23.53 0.16
CA ASP A 112 9.71 23.03 1.24
C ASP A 112 10.09 21.59 1.58
N PHE A 113 10.78 21.40 2.71
CA PHE A 113 11.33 20.10 3.10
C PHE A 113 10.39 19.39 4.07
N HIS A 114 9.48 18.59 3.53
CA HIS A 114 8.53 17.78 4.27
C HIS A 114 8.73 16.27 4.02
N ARG A 115 7.96 15.45 4.73
CA ARG A 115 7.98 13.98 4.60
C ARG A 115 7.74 13.56 3.16
N GLY A 116 8.43 12.51 2.72
CA GLY A 116 8.33 12.02 1.34
C GLY A 116 9.11 12.86 0.33
N CYS A 117 9.89 13.86 0.78
CA CYS A 117 10.74 14.66 -0.11
C CYS A 117 12.23 14.41 0.12
N PHE A 118 13.01 14.78 -0.88
CA PHE A 118 14.44 15.00 -0.76
C PHE A 118 14.84 16.36 -1.34
N ARG A 119 15.98 16.88 -0.89
CA ARG A 119 16.59 18.10 -1.41
C ARG A 119 18.09 17.94 -1.59
N VAL A 120 18.66 18.76 -2.45
CA VAL A 120 20.09 18.70 -2.81
C VAL A 120 20.75 20.06 -2.63
N ARG A 121 21.87 20.08 -1.88
CA ARG A 121 22.69 21.28 -1.66
C ARG A 121 24.16 20.95 -1.91
N GLY A 122 24.60 21.17 -3.14
CA GLY A 122 25.95 20.78 -3.58
C GLY A 122 26.11 19.26 -3.54
N ASP A 123 27.01 18.79 -2.68
CA ASP A 123 27.32 17.36 -2.47
C ASP A 123 26.55 16.76 -1.29
N VAL A 124 25.54 17.47 -0.80
CA VAL A 124 24.68 17.01 0.31
C VAL A 124 23.30 16.67 -0.23
N ILE A 125 22.85 15.45 0.03
CA ILE A 125 21.47 15.00 -0.19
C ILE A 125 20.79 14.88 1.18
N GLU A 126 19.69 15.58 1.38
CA GLU A 126 18.83 15.37 2.55
C GLU A 126 17.52 14.72 2.13
N ILE A 127 17.14 13.65 2.82
CA ILE A 127 15.97 12.82 2.53
C ILE A 127 15.12 12.81 3.78
N PHE A 128 13.82 13.13 3.66
CA PHE A 128 12.87 13.01 4.76
C PHE A 128 11.95 11.81 4.51
N PRO A 129 12.23 10.64 5.12
CA PRO A 129 11.41 9.45 4.95
C PRO A 129 9.94 9.71 5.28
N SER A 130 9.03 9.17 4.48
CA SER A 130 7.59 9.39 4.68
C SER A 130 7.06 8.85 6.02
N TYR A 131 7.78 7.90 6.63
CA TYR A 131 7.41 7.18 7.85
C TYR A 131 8.13 7.66 9.13
N LEU A 132 9.25 8.37 9.02
CA LEU A 132 10.07 8.78 10.17
C LEU A 132 9.82 10.22 10.58
N GLU A 133 10.08 10.59 11.83
CA GLU A 133 9.98 11.99 12.31
C GLU A 133 11.29 12.78 12.15
N TYR A 134 12.34 12.10 11.70
CA TYR A 134 13.66 12.67 11.42
C TYR A 134 14.03 12.45 9.96
N ALA A 135 14.97 13.24 9.47
CA ALA A 135 15.52 13.11 8.13
C ALA A 135 16.92 12.48 8.16
N PHE A 136 17.39 12.05 7.00
CA PHE A 136 18.76 11.61 6.78
C PHE A 136 19.51 12.63 5.92
N ARG A 137 20.76 12.88 6.26
CA ARG A 137 21.73 13.64 5.45
C ARG A 137 22.80 12.69 4.96
N ILE A 138 23.01 12.67 3.66
CA ILE A 138 24.10 11.95 2.98
C ILE A 138 25.05 13.02 2.44
N GLU A 139 26.31 12.96 2.85
CA GLU A 139 27.39 13.84 2.41
C GLU A 139 28.28 13.05 1.45
N LEU A 140 28.46 13.55 0.23
CA LEU A 140 29.29 12.93 -0.80
C LEU A 140 30.62 13.67 -0.98
N TRP A 141 31.66 12.92 -1.33
CA TRP A 141 32.93 13.43 -1.84
C TRP A 141 33.16 12.86 -3.23
N GLY A 142 32.80 13.62 -4.27
CA GLY A 142 32.67 13.09 -5.62
C GLY A 142 31.57 12.02 -5.68
N ASP A 143 31.94 10.79 -5.98
CA ASP A 143 31.02 9.64 -6.02
C ASP A 143 31.13 8.74 -4.77
N GLU A 144 31.93 9.11 -3.76
CA GLU A 144 32.03 8.35 -2.51
C GLU A 144 31.10 8.94 -1.45
N ILE A 145 30.41 8.07 -0.70
CA ILE A 145 29.62 8.48 0.45
C ILE A 145 30.52 8.66 1.67
N GLU A 146 30.82 9.91 2.00
CA GLU A 146 31.73 10.29 3.07
C GLU A 146 31.06 10.13 4.44
N ALA A 147 29.80 10.57 4.58
CA ALA A 147 29.11 10.50 5.85
C ALA A 147 27.60 10.39 5.72
N ILE A 148 26.98 9.70 6.69
CA ILE A 148 25.52 9.61 6.83
C ILE A 148 25.13 10.05 8.24
N SER A 149 24.16 10.96 8.33
CA SER A 149 23.63 11.47 9.60
C SER A 149 22.13 11.39 9.66
N GLN A 150 21.61 11.06 10.83
CA GLN A 150 20.25 11.41 11.22
C GLN A 150 20.20 12.88 11.63
N ILE A 151 19.24 13.63 11.11
CA ILE A 151 19.08 15.07 11.37
C ILE A 151 17.66 15.43 11.79
N ASP A 152 17.53 16.49 12.58
CA ASP A 152 16.26 17.16 12.81
C ASP A 152 15.85 17.91 11.51
N PRO A 153 14.67 17.64 10.94
CA PRO A 153 14.30 18.17 9.61
C PRO A 153 14.03 19.68 9.62
N LEU A 154 13.72 20.27 10.79
CA LEU A 154 13.42 21.69 10.93
C LEU A 154 14.69 22.52 11.15
N THR A 155 15.59 22.04 12.00
CA THR A 155 16.78 22.77 12.43
C THR A 155 18.04 22.35 11.67
N GLY A 156 18.04 21.19 11.02
CA GLY A 156 19.20 20.62 10.33
C GLY A 156 20.30 20.12 11.27
N LYS A 157 20.05 20.09 12.59
CA LYS A 157 21.01 19.62 13.58
C LYS A 157 21.19 18.11 13.48
N VAL A 158 22.45 17.66 13.56
CA VAL A 158 22.78 16.23 13.62
C VAL A 158 22.34 15.67 14.96
N ILE A 159 21.55 14.59 14.91
CA ILE A 159 21.08 13.83 16.06
C ILE A 159 22.06 12.69 16.34
N GLU A 160 22.38 11.91 15.31
CA GLU A 160 23.26 10.73 15.40
C GLU A 160 23.92 10.47 14.04
N ARG A 161 25.13 9.88 14.02
CA ARG A 161 25.78 9.39 12.80
C ARG A 161 25.36 7.93 12.55
N ARG A 162 25.28 7.53 11.27
CA ARG A 162 24.95 6.17 10.85
C ARG A 162 26.00 5.66 9.86
N ASP A 163 26.32 4.38 9.93
CA ASP A 163 27.20 3.74 8.93
C ASP A 163 26.41 3.33 7.68
N LYS A 164 25.12 3.05 7.87
CA LYS A 164 24.23 2.55 6.82
C LYS A 164 22.80 2.97 7.10
N ILE A 165 22.05 3.24 6.03
CA ILE A 165 20.61 3.49 6.06
C ILE A 165 19.89 2.68 4.98
N ILE A 166 18.60 2.45 5.23
CA ILE A 166 17.67 1.86 4.26
C ILE A 166 16.49 2.83 4.16
N ILE A 167 16.22 3.33 2.96
CA ILE A 167 15.06 4.18 2.67
C ILE A 167 14.01 3.32 1.96
N TYR A 168 12.87 3.14 2.62
CA TYR A 168 11.72 2.44 2.07
C TYR A 168 10.90 3.36 1.18
N PRO A 169 10.12 2.80 0.23
CA PRO A 169 9.29 3.60 -0.65
C PRO A 169 8.31 4.52 0.07
N ALA A 170 8.04 5.68 -0.51
CA ALA A 170 7.20 6.70 0.10
C ALA A 170 5.72 6.29 0.18
N LYS A 171 5.31 5.26 -0.56
CA LYS A 171 3.93 4.76 -0.68
C LYS A 171 3.92 3.22 -0.62
N HIS A 172 2.81 2.61 -0.20
CA HIS A 172 2.67 1.14 -0.22
C HIS A 172 2.51 0.56 -1.63
N PHE A 173 1.83 1.27 -2.52
CA PHE A 173 1.61 0.81 -3.90
C PHE A 173 2.72 1.34 -4.80
N VAL A 174 3.77 0.54 -4.92
CA VAL A 174 4.93 0.83 -5.77
C VAL A 174 5.18 -0.35 -6.71
N THR A 175 5.63 -0.03 -7.92
CA THR A 175 5.90 -1.05 -8.94
C THR A 175 7.07 -0.64 -9.81
N THR A 176 7.71 -1.63 -10.43
CA THR A 176 8.81 -1.37 -11.38
C THR A 176 8.25 -1.07 -12.76
N GLN A 177 9.00 -0.33 -13.58
CA GLN A 177 8.61 -0.07 -14.96
C GLN A 177 8.39 -1.36 -15.76
N ASP A 178 9.17 -2.41 -15.51
CA ASP A 178 9.01 -3.69 -16.20
C ASP A 178 7.72 -4.41 -15.83
N LYS A 179 7.31 -4.36 -14.55
CA LYS A 179 6.01 -4.87 -14.10
C LYS A 179 4.88 -4.09 -14.74
N LEU A 180 5.00 -2.77 -14.80
CA LEU A 180 4.00 -1.90 -15.41
C LEU A 180 3.84 -2.18 -16.92
N LYS A 181 4.95 -2.33 -17.67
CA LYS A 181 4.93 -2.68 -19.09
C LYS A 181 4.18 -4.00 -19.35
N ARG A 182 4.42 -5.02 -18.53
CA ARG A 182 3.68 -6.29 -18.62
C ARG A 182 2.20 -6.13 -18.28
N ALA A 183 1.90 -5.34 -17.26
CA ALA A 183 0.53 -5.08 -16.83
C ALA A 183 -0.28 -4.35 -17.90
N LEU A 184 0.31 -3.37 -18.59
CA LEU A 184 -0.35 -2.66 -19.69
C LEU A 184 -0.84 -3.63 -20.77
N LEU A 185 0.00 -4.59 -21.19
CA LEU A 185 -0.36 -5.59 -22.18
C LEU A 185 -1.49 -6.51 -21.71
N SER A 186 -1.46 -6.96 -20.45
CA SER A 186 -2.51 -7.84 -19.92
C SER A 186 -3.83 -7.11 -19.67
N ILE A 187 -3.80 -5.82 -19.34
CA ILE A 187 -5.00 -4.97 -19.23
C ILE A 187 -5.63 -4.76 -20.60
N GLU A 188 -4.81 -4.49 -21.64
CA GLU A 188 -5.30 -4.34 -23.01
C GLU A 188 -5.97 -5.61 -23.54
N GLU A 189 -5.43 -6.78 -23.18
CA GLU A 189 -6.02 -8.05 -23.60
C GLU A 189 -7.35 -8.32 -22.89
N GLU A 190 -7.42 -8.13 -21.57
CA GLU A 190 -8.68 -8.24 -20.83
C GLU A 190 -9.73 -7.23 -21.33
N LEU A 191 -9.30 -6.02 -21.70
CA LEU A 191 -10.18 -5.02 -22.29
C LEU A 191 -10.78 -5.52 -23.60
N LYS A 192 -9.98 -6.07 -24.52
CA LYS A 192 -10.50 -6.60 -25.79
C LYS A 192 -11.53 -7.71 -25.58
N GLU A 193 -11.23 -8.66 -24.70
CA GLU A 193 -12.14 -9.75 -24.33
C GLU A 193 -13.45 -9.21 -23.78
N ARG A 194 -13.37 -8.25 -22.85
CA ARG A 194 -14.55 -7.67 -22.21
C ARG A 194 -15.40 -6.84 -23.16
N LEU A 195 -14.77 -6.10 -24.08
CA LEU A 195 -15.48 -5.35 -25.13
C LEU A 195 -16.19 -6.27 -26.12
N LYS A 196 -15.57 -7.40 -26.47
CA LYS A 196 -16.22 -8.42 -27.31
C LYS A 196 -17.47 -8.97 -26.64
N TYR A 197 -17.37 -9.37 -25.37
CA TYR A 197 -18.51 -9.83 -24.58
C TYR A 197 -19.66 -8.82 -24.57
N PHE A 198 -19.38 -7.55 -24.25
CA PHE A 198 -20.45 -6.53 -24.22
C PHE A 198 -21.09 -6.30 -25.59
N LYS A 199 -20.32 -6.33 -26.68
CA LYS A 199 -20.87 -6.18 -28.04
C LYS A 199 -21.75 -7.37 -28.44
N GLU A 200 -21.35 -8.60 -28.09
CA GLU A 200 -22.13 -9.82 -28.35
C GLU A 200 -23.45 -9.84 -27.56
N GLU A 201 -23.45 -9.31 -26.33
CA GLU A 201 -24.63 -9.17 -25.48
C GLU A 201 -25.50 -7.92 -25.80
N GLY A 202 -25.15 -7.15 -26.83
CA GLY A 202 -25.87 -5.92 -27.21
C GLY A 202 -25.70 -4.74 -26.24
N LYS A 203 -24.77 -4.83 -25.28
CA LYS A 203 -24.44 -3.81 -24.27
C LYS A 203 -23.46 -2.76 -24.81
N LEU A 204 -23.88 -2.03 -25.85
CA LEU A 204 -23.01 -1.11 -26.59
C LEU A 204 -22.55 0.10 -25.76
N LEU A 205 -23.41 0.61 -24.87
CA LEU A 205 -23.09 1.74 -24.01
C LEU A 205 -22.02 1.38 -22.98
N GLU A 206 -22.15 0.21 -22.34
CA GLU A 206 -21.19 -0.33 -21.39
C GLU A 206 -19.85 -0.61 -22.07
N ALA A 207 -19.85 -1.12 -23.30
CA ALA A 207 -18.64 -1.31 -24.09
C ALA A 207 -17.93 0.02 -24.35
N GLN A 208 -18.66 1.03 -24.82
CA GLN A 208 -18.08 2.35 -25.11
C GLN A 208 -17.52 3.01 -23.85
N ARG A 209 -18.25 2.94 -22.74
CA ARG A 209 -17.85 3.48 -21.43
C ARG A 209 -16.55 2.82 -20.93
N LEU A 210 -16.49 1.49 -20.99
CA LEU A 210 -15.33 0.72 -20.55
C LEU A 210 -14.11 1.04 -21.41
N GLU A 211 -14.29 1.10 -22.73
CA GLU A 211 -13.22 1.40 -23.68
C GLU A 211 -12.60 2.78 -23.43
N GLN A 212 -13.44 3.82 -23.33
CA GLN A 212 -12.96 5.19 -23.11
C GLN A 212 -12.17 5.30 -21.81
N ARG A 213 -12.74 4.82 -20.69
CA ARG A 213 -12.10 4.89 -19.38
C ARG A 213 -10.80 4.10 -19.32
N THR A 214 -10.82 2.85 -19.79
CA THR A 214 -9.64 1.98 -19.70
C THR A 214 -8.50 2.49 -20.59
N LYS A 215 -8.80 3.02 -21.78
CA LYS A 215 -7.78 3.61 -22.66
C LYS A 215 -7.13 4.85 -22.05
N TYR A 216 -7.93 5.72 -21.43
CA TYR A 216 -7.40 6.88 -20.70
C TYR A 216 -6.49 6.44 -19.54
N ASP A 217 -6.93 5.49 -18.73
CA ASP A 217 -6.12 4.95 -17.63
C ASP A 217 -4.81 4.32 -18.14
N LEU A 218 -4.85 3.59 -19.27
CA LEU A 218 -3.65 3.02 -19.91
C LEU A 218 -2.67 4.08 -20.43
N GLU A 219 -3.17 5.18 -20.98
CA GLU A 219 -2.34 6.31 -21.44
C GLU A 219 -1.64 6.98 -20.26
N MET A 220 -2.39 7.27 -19.19
CA MET A 220 -1.83 7.82 -17.94
C MET A 220 -0.76 6.90 -17.32
N LEU A 221 -1.01 5.59 -17.31
CA LEU A 221 -0.04 4.62 -16.82
C LEU A 221 1.23 4.57 -17.70
N ARG A 222 1.15 4.82 -19.01
CA ARG A 222 2.33 4.87 -19.90
C ARG A 222 3.18 6.10 -19.68
N GLU A 223 2.55 7.27 -19.64
CA GLU A 223 3.24 8.56 -19.62
C GLU A 223 3.70 8.94 -18.21
N VAL A 224 2.87 8.69 -17.20
CA VAL A 224 3.08 9.15 -15.82
C VAL A 224 3.46 8.01 -14.89
N GLY A 225 3.20 6.76 -15.26
CA GLY A 225 3.38 5.60 -14.38
C GLY A 225 2.28 5.44 -13.31
N TYR A 226 1.25 6.29 -13.37
CA TYR A 226 0.17 6.33 -12.39
C TYR A 226 -1.15 6.80 -13.04
N CYS A 227 -2.28 6.29 -12.55
CA CYS A 227 -3.62 6.76 -12.91
C CYS A 227 -4.53 6.79 -11.67
N SER A 228 -5.61 7.57 -11.73
CA SER A 228 -6.61 7.59 -10.65
C SER A 228 -7.33 6.24 -10.58
N GLY A 229 -7.35 5.63 -9.40
CA GLY A 229 -7.94 4.30 -9.22
C GLY A 229 -7.04 3.16 -9.70
N ILE A 230 -5.71 3.36 -9.75
CA ILE A 230 -4.71 2.35 -10.13
C ILE A 230 -4.88 1.02 -9.37
N GLU A 231 -5.43 1.05 -8.15
CA GLU A 231 -5.71 -0.15 -7.35
C GLU A 231 -6.65 -1.15 -8.06
N ASN A 232 -7.51 -0.68 -8.96
CA ASN A 232 -8.39 -1.54 -9.76
C ASN A 232 -7.63 -2.39 -10.78
N TYR A 233 -6.38 -2.03 -11.08
CA TYR A 233 -5.46 -2.79 -11.94
C TYR A 233 -4.44 -3.60 -11.13
N SER A 234 -4.57 -3.65 -9.80
CA SER A 234 -3.57 -4.25 -8.90
C SER A 234 -3.20 -5.69 -9.25
N ARG A 235 -4.16 -6.52 -9.69
CA ARG A 235 -3.89 -7.90 -10.15
C ARG A 235 -2.92 -7.93 -11.33
N HIS A 236 -3.16 -7.10 -12.34
CA HIS A 236 -2.32 -7.01 -13.53
C HIS A 236 -0.92 -6.52 -13.18
N ILE A 237 -0.84 -5.47 -12.35
CA ILE A 237 0.43 -4.87 -11.89
C ILE A 237 1.26 -5.89 -11.10
N SER A 238 0.63 -6.65 -10.21
CA SER A 238 1.31 -7.67 -9.40
C SER A 238 1.55 -8.98 -10.16
N GLY A 239 0.97 -9.17 -11.34
CA GLY A 239 1.08 -10.41 -12.12
C GLY A 239 0.42 -11.62 -11.48
N ARG A 240 -0.54 -11.39 -10.57
CA ARG A 240 -1.32 -12.44 -9.89
C ARG A 240 -2.30 -13.11 -10.86
N LYS A 241 -2.65 -14.37 -10.59
CA LYS A 241 -3.71 -15.06 -11.32
C LYS A 241 -5.10 -14.54 -10.90
N PRO A 242 -6.12 -14.63 -11.77
CA PRO A 242 -7.50 -14.32 -11.40
C PRO A 242 -7.93 -15.06 -10.13
N GLY A 243 -8.57 -14.34 -9.20
CA GLY A 243 -9.04 -14.87 -7.92
C GLY A 243 -8.00 -14.93 -6.80
N GLU A 244 -6.70 -14.85 -7.08
CA GLU A 244 -5.67 -14.81 -6.03
C GLU A 244 -5.89 -13.60 -5.10
N PRO A 245 -5.65 -13.71 -3.78
CA PRO A 245 -5.77 -12.59 -2.86
C PRO A 245 -4.66 -11.55 -3.07
N PRO A 246 -4.91 -10.26 -2.80
CA PRO A 246 -3.84 -9.27 -2.77
C PRO A 246 -2.97 -9.48 -1.54
N ALA A 247 -1.73 -8.99 -1.59
CA ALA A 247 -0.94 -8.87 -0.38
C ALA A 247 -1.63 -7.89 0.58
N THR A 248 -1.51 -8.14 1.88
CA THR A 248 -2.11 -7.36 2.95
C THR A 248 -1.08 -7.08 4.04
N LEU A 249 -1.46 -6.41 5.13
CA LEU A 249 -0.55 -6.24 6.27
C LEU A 249 -0.11 -7.60 6.84
N LEU A 250 -1.00 -8.61 6.79
CA LEU A 250 -0.71 -9.93 7.35
C LEU A 250 0.46 -10.64 6.62
N ASP A 251 0.69 -10.34 5.34
CA ASP A 251 1.80 -10.87 4.56
C ASP A 251 3.16 -10.24 4.91
N TYR A 252 3.17 -9.12 5.63
CA TYR A 252 4.40 -8.48 6.12
C TYR A 252 4.89 -9.10 7.43
N PHE A 253 4.03 -9.82 8.14
CA PHE A 253 4.42 -10.51 9.36
C PHE A 253 5.24 -11.77 9.04
N PRO A 254 6.20 -12.14 9.92
CA PRO A 254 6.81 -13.46 9.84
C PRO A 254 5.76 -14.55 10.07
N SER A 255 5.98 -15.75 9.53
CA SER A 255 5.01 -16.85 9.58
C SER A 255 4.61 -17.28 10.99
N ASP A 256 5.42 -16.97 12.01
CA ASP A 256 5.23 -17.39 13.39
C ASP A 256 4.63 -16.32 14.31
N PHE A 257 4.12 -15.22 13.75
CA PHE A 257 3.54 -14.11 14.51
C PHE A 257 2.32 -14.50 15.35
N LEU A 258 2.02 -13.67 16.36
CA LEU A 258 0.89 -13.84 17.27
C LEU A 258 -0.19 -12.80 16.97
N MET A 259 -1.41 -13.26 16.73
CA MET A 259 -2.57 -12.41 16.47
C MET A 259 -3.46 -12.31 17.69
N PHE A 260 -3.81 -11.09 18.11
CA PHE A 260 -4.87 -10.84 19.08
C PHE A 260 -6.08 -10.27 18.35
N ILE A 261 -7.26 -10.82 18.61
CA ILE A 261 -8.52 -10.29 18.10
C ILE A 261 -9.33 -9.80 19.29
N ASP A 262 -9.24 -8.48 19.51
CA ASP A 262 -9.99 -7.79 20.56
C ASP A 262 -11.47 -7.69 20.20
N GLU A 263 -12.32 -7.73 21.22
CA GLU A 263 -13.78 -7.86 21.12
C GLU A 263 -14.20 -8.84 20.02
N SER A 264 -13.64 -10.06 20.07
CA SER A 264 -13.73 -11.06 18.99
C SER A 264 -15.16 -11.32 18.48
N HIS A 265 -16.13 -11.24 19.40
CA HIS A 265 -17.54 -11.47 19.12
C HIS A 265 -18.15 -10.43 18.16
N VAL A 266 -17.53 -9.25 18.04
CA VAL A 266 -17.87 -8.19 17.07
C VAL A 266 -16.88 -8.18 15.90
N THR A 267 -15.58 -8.30 16.18
CA THR A 267 -14.53 -8.17 15.17
C THR A 267 -14.59 -9.29 14.12
N ILE A 268 -14.90 -10.53 14.52
CA ILE A 268 -15.03 -11.65 13.58
C ILE A 268 -16.18 -11.46 12.57
N PRO A 269 -17.42 -11.14 12.99
CA PRO A 269 -18.48 -10.76 12.06
C PRO A 269 -18.09 -9.60 11.13
N GLN A 270 -17.40 -8.58 11.64
CA GLN A 270 -16.96 -7.45 10.82
C GLN A 270 -15.99 -7.90 9.71
N LEU A 271 -14.96 -8.68 10.06
CA LEU A 271 -14.00 -9.24 9.08
C LEU A 271 -14.70 -10.06 7.99
N ARG A 272 -15.74 -10.84 8.34
CA ARG A 272 -16.55 -11.59 7.37
C ARG A 272 -17.33 -10.68 6.42
N GLY A 273 -17.84 -9.56 6.93
CA GLY A 273 -18.69 -8.63 6.18
C GLY A 273 -17.96 -7.80 5.14
N MET A 274 -16.65 -7.54 5.33
CA MET A 274 -15.89 -6.60 4.48
C MET A 274 -15.90 -6.99 3.00
N PHE A 275 -15.72 -8.28 2.69
CA PHE A 275 -15.72 -8.75 1.30
C PHE A 275 -17.08 -8.59 0.61
N ALA A 276 -18.17 -8.96 1.30
CA ALA A 276 -19.50 -8.94 0.70
C ALA A 276 -19.91 -7.52 0.29
N GLY A 277 -19.63 -6.53 1.14
CA GLY A 277 -19.87 -5.12 0.85
C GLY A 277 -19.03 -4.62 -0.34
N ASP A 278 -17.74 -4.97 -0.38
CA ASP A 278 -16.86 -4.58 -1.48
C ASP A 278 -17.28 -5.19 -2.83
N LYS A 279 -17.61 -6.49 -2.84
CA LYS A 279 -18.10 -7.18 -4.04
C LYS A 279 -19.39 -6.57 -4.56
N SER A 280 -20.38 -6.36 -3.69
CA SER A 280 -21.69 -5.83 -4.08
C SER A 280 -21.57 -4.46 -4.77
N ARG A 281 -20.64 -3.60 -4.30
CA ARG A 281 -20.36 -2.32 -4.93
C ARG A 281 -19.69 -2.47 -6.30
N LYS A 282 -18.73 -3.39 -6.42
CA LYS A 282 -18.03 -3.65 -7.68
C LYS A 282 -18.91 -4.33 -8.72
N ASP A 283 -19.90 -5.12 -8.30
CA ASP A 283 -20.85 -5.77 -9.21
C ASP A 283 -21.49 -4.76 -10.18
N SER A 284 -22.02 -3.65 -9.66
CA SER A 284 -22.61 -2.61 -10.50
C SER A 284 -21.58 -1.88 -11.37
N LEU A 285 -20.34 -1.68 -10.91
CA LEU A 285 -19.31 -1.03 -11.73
C LEU A 285 -18.89 -1.91 -12.91
N VAL A 286 -18.73 -3.22 -12.68
CA VAL A 286 -18.27 -4.16 -13.71
C VAL A 286 -19.39 -4.55 -14.68
N GLU A 287 -20.61 -4.70 -14.17
CA GLU A 287 -21.79 -5.02 -14.99
C GLU A 287 -22.10 -3.90 -15.99
N TYR A 288 -21.96 -2.64 -15.56
CA TYR A 288 -22.27 -1.46 -16.37
C TYR A 288 -21.04 -0.82 -17.02
N GLY A 289 -19.92 -1.55 -17.14
CA GLY A 289 -18.78 -1.12 -17.95
C GLY A 289 -17.98 0.08 -17.40
N PHE A 290 -18.01 0.34 -16.09
CA PHE A 290 -17.13 1.31 -15.44
C PHE A 290 -15.76 0.73 -15.11
N ARG A 291 -15.67 -0.59 -14.86
CA ARG A 291 -14.41 -1.28 -14.53
C ARG A 291 -14.32 -2.65 -15.20
N LEU A 292 -13.09 -3.12 -15.40
CA LEU A 292 -12.80 -4.48 -15.88
C LEU A 292 -13.11 -5.54 -14.82
N ASN A 293 -13.23 -6.80 -15.24
CA ASN A 293 -13.42 -7.94 -14.34
C ASN A 293 -12.27 -8.06 -13.31
N SER A 294 -11.04 -7.72 -13.70
CA SER A 294 -9.89 -7.65 -12.78
C SER A 294 -10.07 -6.76 -11.56
N ALA A 295 -11.01 -5.80 -11.59
CA ALA A 295 -11.27 -4.95 -10.43
C ALA A 295 -11.78 -5.77 -9.23
N TYR A 296 -12.45 -6.91 -9.44
CA TYR A 296 -12.85 -7.81 -8.35
C TYR A 296 -11.67 -8.38 -7.55
N ASP A 297 -10.51 -8.50 -8.19
CA ASP A 297 -9.29 -9.04 -7.57
C ASP A 297 -8.54 -7.99 -6.72
N ASN A 298 -9.03 -6.74 -6.71
CA ASN A 298 -8.67 -5.71 -5.75
C ASN A 298 -9.66 -5.68 -4.59
N ARG A 299 -9.57 -6.63 -3.67
CA ARG A 299 -10.59 -6.89 -2.62
C ARG A 299 -9.93 -7.07 -1.26
N PRO A 300 -10.65 -6.89 -0.14
CA PRO A 300 -10.18 -7.44 1.12
C PRO A 300 -10.14 -8.98 1.07
N LEU A 301 -9.42 -9.58 2.02
CA LEU A 301 -9.38 -11.04 2.16
C LEU A 301 -10.77 -11.61 2.46
N TYR A 302 -11.05 -12.78 1.88
CA TYR A 302 -12.12 -13.64 2.35
C TYR A 302 -11.83 -14.10 3.77
N PHE A 303 -12.86 -14.33 4.57
CA PHE A 303 -12.66 -14.82 5.93
C PHE A 303 -11.83 -16.10 6.00
N LYS A 304 -12.04 -17.02 5.05
CA LYS A 304 -11.25 -18.26 4.93
C LYS A 304 -9.78 -18.00 4.59
N GLU A 305 -9.47 -16.91 3.87
CA GLU A 305 -8.08 -16.50 3.63
C GLU A 305 -7.47 -15.93 4.91
N ILE A 306 -8.22 -15.15 5.70
CA ILE A 306 -7.76 -14.63 6.99
C ILE A 306 -7.48 -15.78 7.97
N GLU A 307 -8.31 -16.83 7.98
CA GLU A 307 -8.10 -18.03 8.82
C GLU A 307 -6.72 -18.66 8.62
N ASN A 308 -6.12 -18.55 7.43
CA ASN A 308 -4.78 -19.09 7.17
C ASN A 308 -3.67 -18.37 7.96
N TYR A 309 -3.92 -17.14 8.41
CA TYR A 309 -3.01 -16.35 9.24
C TYR A 309 -3.29 -16.51 10.74
N MET A 310 -4.35 -17.24 11.12
CA MET A 310 -4.76 -17.45 12.51
C MET A 310 -4.12 -18.71 13.13
N GLU A 311 -2.87 -19.03 12.79
CA GLU A 311 -2.17 -20.19 13.37
C GLU A 311 -1.99 -20.03 14.89
N LYS A 312 -1.54 -18.84 15.31
CA LYS A 312 -1.44 -18.43 16.72
C LYS A 312 -2.33 -17.23 16.94
N VAL A 313 -3.57 -17.49 17.36
CA VAL A 313 -4.58 -16.46 17.62
C VAL A 313 -5.08 -16.53 19.06
N VAL A 314 -5.24 -15.36 19.67
CA VAL A 314 -5.92 -15.20 20.97
C VAL A 314 -7.16 -14.35 20.74
N PHE A 315 -8.33 -14.96 20.92
CA PHE A 315 -9.61 -14.24 20.92
C PHE A 315 -9.82 -13.62 22.30
N VAL A 316 -9.95 -12.30 22.36
CA VAL A 316 -10.21 -11.56 23.60
C VAL A 316 -11.65 -11.07 23.55
N SER A 317 -12.49 -11.59 24.45
CA SER A 317 -13.90 -11.23 24.54
C SER A 317 -14.48 -11.68 25.86
N ALA A 318 -15.32 -10.84 26.48
CA ALA A 318 -16.13 -11.24 27.63
C ALA A 318 -17.28 -12.18 27.24
N THR A 319 -17.71 -12.14 25.97
CA THR A 319 -18.84 -12.90 25.43
C THR A 319 -18.43 -13.61 24.13
N PRO A 320 -17.51 -14.59 24.18
CA PRO A 320 -17.03 -15.29 22.99
C PRO A 320 -18.19 -15.96 22.25
N ALA A 321 -18.27 -15.74 20.93
CA ALA A 321 -19.31 -16.33 20.10
C ALA A 321 -18.96 -17.76 19.66
N LYS A 322 -19.87 -18.38 18.91
CA LYS A 322 -19.78 -19.79 18.50
C LYS A 322 -18.46 -20.11 17.78
N TYR A 323 -17.99 -19.21 16.91
CA TYR A 323 -16.78 -19.44 16.12
C TYR A 323 -15.53 -19.54 17.00
N GLU A 324 -15.41 -18.65 17.99
CA GLU A 324 -14.28 -18.61 18.91
C GLU A 324 -14.26 -19.83 19.81
N LEU A 325 -15.42 -20.26 20.31
CA LEU A 325 -15.56 -21.47 21.12
C LEU A 325 -15.22 -22.74 20.32
N GLU A 326 -15.58 -22.81 19.04
CA GLU A 326 -15.25 -23.94 18.17
C GLU A 326 -13.77 -24.00 17.79
N LYS A 327 -13.10 -22.85 17.64
CA LYS A 327 -11.69 -22.75 17.23
C LYS A 327 -10.71 -22.82 18.38
N SER A 328 -11.15 -22.53 19.60
CA SER A 328 -10.30 -22.56 20.78
C SER A 328 -10.20 -23.99 21.31
N LYS A 329 -8.96 -24.46 21.50
CA LYS A 329 -8.69 -25.62 22.37
C LYS A 329 -8.27 -25.04 23.73
N GLN A 330 -8.97 -25.44 24.78
CA GLN A 330 -8.58 -25.09 26.15
C GLN A 330 -7.22 -25.68 26.52
#